data_AF-A0A6G5A5D9-F1
#
_entry.id   AF-A0A6G5A5D9-F1
#
_cell.length_a   1.000
_cell.length_b   1.000
_cell.length_c   1.000
_cell.angle_alpha   90.00
_cell.angle_beta   90.00
_cell.angle_gamma   90.00
#
_symmetry.space_group_name_H-M   'P 1'
#
loop_
_entity.id
_entity.type
_entity.pdbx_description
1 polymer ?
#
loop_
_entity_poly.entity_id
_entity_poly.type
_entity_poly.pdbx_seq_one_letter_code
_entity_poly.pdbx_strand_id
1 'polypeptide(L)'
;MGLWHVCTCVVLAVLVGSIIAANWGERTDAFRVIEAFSRPVSIFKASNDSPFKCLSATRTRFDPQAKEATYIWHLKDDHGIVKQNVSFDVEKGKEIDQVTFYVDDDRTHPFTAYCNYTDYQNCIVVIIPYSGHNHCTLWIRGVVG
;
A
#
# COMPACT_ATOMS: atom_id res chain seq x y z
N MET A 1 -0.72 -55.13 5.35
CA MET A 1 -1.40 -53.99 4.70
C MET A 1 -1.25 -52.80 5.64
N GLY A 2 -0.27 -51.92 5.46
CA GLY A 2 -0.07 -50.84 6.46
C GLY A 2 1.06 -49.85 6.20
N LEU A 3 2.12 -50.25 5.48
CA LEU A 3 3.23 -49.34 5.21
C LEU A 3 2.96 -48.36 4.05
N TRP A 4 2.15 -48.76 3.08
CA TRP A 4 1.87 -47.97 1.87
C TRP A 4 0.96 -46.77 2.15
N HIS A 5 -0.03 -46.90 3.05
CA HIS A 5 -0.97 -45.82 3.38
C HIS A 5 -0.32 -44.69 4.18
N VAL A 6 0.61 -45.01 5.09
CA VAL A 6 1.34 -44.00 5.87
C VAL A 6 2.22 -43.14 4.97
N CYS A 7 2.87 -43.74 3.98
CA CYS A 7 3.75 -43.04 3.04
C CYS A 7 2.97 -42.04 2.18
N THR A 8 1.78 -42.41 1.70
CA THR A 8 0.93 -41.50 0.90
C THR A 8 0.42 -40.31 1.71
N CYS A 9 0.04 -40.50 2.98
CA CYS A 9 -0.42 -39.42 3.84
C CYS A 9 0.70 -38.42 4.17
N VAL A 10 1.93 -38.90 4.42
CA VAL A 10 3.07 -38.02 4.70
C VAL A 10 3.45 -37.19 3.47
N VAL A 11 3.43 -37.78 2.27
CA VAL A 11 3.72 -37.05 1.03
C VAL A 11 2.67 -35.97 0.75
N LEU A 12 1.38 -36.28 0.96
CA LEU A 12 0.30 -35.28 0.82
C LEU A 12 0.42 -34.14 1.84
N ALA A 13 0.75 -34.44 3.10
CA ALA A 13 0.92 -33.42 4.13
C ALA A 13 2.12 -32.49 3.82
N VAL A 14 3.23 -33.03 3.32
CA VAL A 14 4.40 -32.23 2.91
C VAL A 14 4.06 -31.34 1.71
N LEU A 15 3.39 -31.89 0.68
CA LEU A 15 2.99 -31.12 -0.50
C LEU A 15 2.02 -29.99 -0.15
N VAL A 16 1.02 -30.26 0.68
CA VAL A 16 0.06 -29.24 1.13
C VAL A 16 0.75 -28.19 2.01
N GLY A 17 1.65 -28.59 2.91
CA GLY A 17 2.44 -27.66 3.73
C GLY A 17 3.31 -26.72 2.90
N SER A 18 3.95 -27.22 1.84
CA SER A 18 4.76 -26.41 0.92
C SER A 18 3.91 -25.43 0.10
N ILE A 19 2.72 -25.82 -0.34
CA ILE A 19 1.80 -24.94 -1.08
C ILE A 19 1.29 -23.81 -0.18
N ILE A 20 0.96 -24.12 1.08
CA ILE A 20 0.49 -23.11 2.04
C ILE A 20 1.61 -22.13 2.41
N ALA A 21 2.85 -22.61 2.60
CA ALA A 21 4.00 -21.75 2.88
C ALA A 21 4.39 -20.85 1.70
N ALA A 22 4.24 -21.33 0.46
CA ALA A 22 4.54 -20.54 -0.73
C ALA A 22 3.61 -19.33 -0.91
N ASN A 23 2.38 -19.40 -0.40
CA ASN A 23 1.39 -18.32 -0.56
C ASN A 23 1.53 -17.18 0.48
N TRP A 24 2.46 -17.29 1.43
CA TRP A 24 2.68 -16.30 2.50
C TRP A 24 3.80 -15.30 2.19
N GLY A 25 4.37 -15.30 0.98
CA GLY A 25 5.67 -14.66 0.75
C GLY A 25 5.86 -13.89 -0.56
N GLU A 26 4.82 -13.57 -1.33
CA GLU A 26 5.00 -12.65 -2.47
C GLU A 26 5.00 -11.21 -1.97
N ARG A 27 6.17 -10.56 -2.02
CA ARG A 27 6.29 -9.14 -1.68
C ARG A 27 5.49 -8.30 -2.66
N THR A 28 4.67 -7.38 -2.15
CA THR A 28 3.90 -6.44 -2.96
C THR A 28 4.82 -5.63 -3.87
N ASP A 29 4.44 -5.42 -5.13
CA ASP A 29 5.07 -4.42 -5.99
C ASP A 29 4.40 -3.07 -5.75
N ALA A 30 5.10 -2.20 -5.03
CA ALA A 30 4.59 -0.88 -4.66
C ALA A 30 4.37 0.02 -5.88
N PHE A 31 5.14 -0.14 -6.95
CA PHE A 31 4.96 0.68 -8.14
C PHE A 31 3.80 0.18 -9.01
N ARG A 32 3.55 -1.13 -9.03
CA ARG A 32 2.32 -1.72 -9.58
C ARG A 32 1.09 -1.27 -8.78
N VAL A 33 1.21 -1.10 -7.46
CA VAL A 33 0.16 -0.46 -6.65
C VAL A 33 -0.07 0.98 -7.10
N ILE A 34 0.99 1.78 -7.25
CA ILE A 34 0.86 3.17 -7.71
C ILE A 34 0.15 3.21 -9.06
N GLU A 35 0.52 2.34 -10.01
CA GLU A 35 -0.12 2.21 -11.32
C GLU A 35 -1.64 1.96 -11.19
N ALA A 36 -1.98 1.01 -10.31
CA ALA A 36 -3.33 0.52 -10.07
C ALA A 36 -4.24 1.54 -9.35
N PHE A 37 -3.74 2.42 -8.49
CA PHE A 37 -4.56 3.22 -7.57
C PHE A 37 -4.45 4.72 -7.86
N SER A 38 -5.02 5.21 -8.96
CA SER A 38 -4.93 6.64 -9.33
C SER A 38 -5.72 7.59 -8.44
N ARG A 39 -6.82 7.13 -7.82
CA ARG A 39 -7.68 7.95 -6.94
C ARG A 39 -8.12 7.19 -5.68
N PRO A 40 -7.19 6.79 -4.79
CA PRO A 40 -7.55 5.95 -3.66
C PRO A 40 -8.22 6.76 -2.55
N VAL A 41 -9.07 6.09 -1.77
CA VAL A 41 -9.71 6.65 -0.58
C VAL A 41 -9.33 5.80 0.64
N SER A 42 -8.84 6.42 1.69
CA SER A 42 -8.54 5.76 2.96
C SER A 42 -9.84 5.56 3.75
N ILE A 43 -10.15 4.31 4.05
CA ILE A 43 -11.38 3.92 4.78
C ILE A 43 -11.11 3.42 6.19
N PHE A 44 -9.86 3.08 6.49
CA PHE A 44 -9.45 2.69 7.83
C PHE A 44 -8.02 3.12 8.13
N LYS A 45 -7.79 3.44 9.40
CA LYS A 45 -6.48 3.72 9.97
C LYS A 45 -6.42 3.10 11.36
N ALA A 46 -5.25 2.62 11.74
CA ALA A 46 -5.04 2.07 13.08
C ALA A 46 -4.96 3.17 14.18
N SER A 47 -4.63 4.41 13.81
CA SER A 47 -4.46 5.53 14.74
C SER A 47 -5.70 6.43 14.86
N ASN A 48 -5.81 7.16 15.96
CA ASN A 48 -6.96 8.06 16.22
C ASN A 48 -6.81 9.47 15.61
N ASP A 49 -5.87 9.69 14.67
CA ASP A 49 -5.54 11.03 14.19
C ASP A 49 -6.65 11.65 13.34
N SER A 50 -7.38 12.61 13.89
CA SER A 50 -8.50 13.29 13.23
C SER A 50 -8.29 13.68 11.74
N PRO A 51 -7.16 14.29 11.30
CA PRO A 51 -7.02 14.80 9.93
C PRO A 51 -7.08 13.75 8.81
N PHE A 52 -6.97 12.47 9.15
CA PHE A 52 -7.08 11.36 8.18
C PHE A 52 -8.52 10.89 7.93
N LYS A 53 -9.54 11.50 8.55
CA LYS A 53 -10.94 11.17 8.26
C LYS A 53 -11.28 11.56 6.82
N CYS A 54 -11.88 10.63 6.08
CA CYS A 54 -12.24 10.80 4.66
C CYS A 54 -11.05 11.21 3.76
N LEU A 55 -9.82 10.85 4.14
CA LEU A 55 -8.64 11.14 3.33
C LEU A 55 -8.77 10.44 1.97
N SER A 56 -8.60 11.22 0.92
CA SER A 56 -8.49 10.74 -0.46
C SER A 56 -7.23 11.27 -1.10
N ALA A 57 -6.67 10.55 -2.07
CA ALA A 57 -5.55 11.01 -2.85
C ALA A 57 -5.89 11.03 -4.34
N THR A 58 -5.23 11.90 -5.09
CA THR A 58 -5.30 11.96 -6.56
C THR A 58 -3.90 11.91 -7.13
N ARG A 59 -3.63 10.93 -7.99
CA ARG A 59 -2.38 10.85 -8.76
C ARG A 59 -2.42 11.87 -9.90
N THR A 60 -1.61 12.91 -9.81
CA THR A 60 -1.55 14.00 -10.80
C THR A 60 -0.47 13.79 -11.85
N ARG A 61 0.56 13.00 -11.54
CA ARG A 61 1.67 12.64 -12.44
C ARG A 61 2.01 11.16 -12.29
N PHE A 62 2.36 10.49 -13.38
CA PHE A 62 2.82 9.11 -13.38
C PHE A 62 3.75 8.86 -14.56
N ASP A 63 4.98 8.46 -14.27
CA ASP A 63 5.97 7.99 -15.23
C ASP A 63 6.35 6.53 -14.90
N PRO A 64 5.82 5.55 -15.65
CA PRO A 64 6.12 4.15 -15.42
C PRO A 64 7.56 3.76 -15.76
N GLN A 65 8.25 4.51 -16.63
CA GLN A 65 9.62 4.22 -17.04
C GLN A 65 10.62 4.74 -15.99
N ALA A 66 10.45 5.98 -15.55
CA ALA A 66 11.25 6.58 -14.47
C ALA A 66 10.90 6.00 -13.09
N LYS A 67 9.75 5.33 -12.97
CA LYS A 67 9.15 4.90 -11.70
C LYS A 67 8.94 6.07 -10.74
N GLU A 68 8.30 7.10 -11.27
CA GLU A 68 7.92 8.31 -10.53
C GLU A 68 6.41 8.54 -10.58
N ALA A 69 5.87 9.12 -9.51
CA ALA A 69 4.50 9.60 -9.47
C ALA A 69 4.38 10.81 -8.56
N THR A 70 3.30 11.57 -8.72
CA THR A 70 2.94 12.62 -7.77
C THR A 70 1.50 12.40 -7.34
N TYR A 71 1.26 12.40 -6.04
CA TYR A 71 -0.08 12.38 -5.45
C TYR A 71 -0.35 13.69 -4.73
N ILE A 72 -1.61 14.13 -4.80
CA ILE A 72 -2.14 15.16 -3.90
C ILE A 72 -3.07 14.46 -2.91
N TRP A 73 -2.76 14.57 -1.62
CA TRP A 73 -3.67 14.19 -0.55
C TRP A 73 -4.65 15.32 -0.29
N HIS A 74 -5.92 14.98 -0.19
CA HIS A 74 -7.01 15.89 0.15
C HIS A 74 -7.41 15.61 1.61
N LEU A 75 -6.78 16.34 2.54
CA LEU A 75 -7.08 16.25 3.97
C LEU A 75 -8.38 17.00 4.25
N LYS A 76 -9.33 16.34 4.90
CA LYS A 76 -10.66 16.88 5.19
C LYS A 76 -10.85 17.06 6.69
N ASP A 77 -11.66 18.04 7.07
CA ASP A 77 -12.12 18.18 8.45
C ASP A 77 -13.20 17.14 8.80
N ASP A 78 -13.67 17.17 10.05
CA ASP A 78 -14.71 16.26 10.54
C ASP A 78 -16.06 16.36 9.77
N HIS A 79 -16.26 17.41 8.98
CA HIS A 79 -17.45 17.63 8.14
C HIS A 79 -17.21 17.27 6.67
N GLY A 80 -16.03 16.75 6.32
CA GLY A 80 -15.70 16.35 4.95
C GLY A 80 -15.28 17.49 4.03
N ILE A 81 -15.05 18.70 4.56
CA ILE A 81 -14.58 19.86 3.80
C ILE A 81 -13.06 19.78 3.66
N VAL A 82 -12.54 19.96 2.43
CA VAL A 82 -11.10 19.95 2.18
C VAL A 82 -10.45 21.12 2.93
N LYS A 83 -9.59 20.78 3.89
CA LYS A 83 -8.88 21.74 4.72
C LYS A 83 -7.48 22.04 4.18
N GLN A 84 -6.83 21.03 3.59
CA GLN A 84 -5.46 21.16 3.10
C GLN A 84 -5.20 20.15 1.97
N ASN A 85 -4.49 20.61 0.94
CA ASN A 85 -3.86 19.75 -0.05
C ASN A 85 -2.38 19.63 0.28
N VAL A 86 -1.85 18.41 0.26
CA VAL A 86 -0.44 18.12 0.53
C VAL A 86 0.10 17.30 -0.64
N SER A 87 1.23 17.70 -1.22
CA SER A 87 1.82 16.94 -2.33
C SER A 87 2.80 15.90 -1.83
N PHE A 88 2.77 14.76 -2.50
CA PHE A 88 3.65 13.62 -2.27
C PHE A 88 4.28 13.24 -3.61
N ASP A 89 5.54 13.59 -3.80
CA ASP A 89 6.34 13.08 -4.90
C ASP A 89 6.91 11.74 -4.52
N VAL A 90 6.68 10.73 -5.36
CA VAL A 90 6.93 9.34 -5.05
C VAL A 90 7.87 8.73 -6.09
N GLU A 91 8.87 8.01 -5.60
CA GLU A 91 9.87 7.31 -6.38
C GLU A 91 9.98 5.85 -5.92
N LYS A 92 10.57 5.01 -6.75
CA LYS A 92 10.86 3.62 -6.38
C LYS A 92 11.71 3.55 -5.10
N GLY A 93 11.30 2.71 -4.15
CA GLY A 93 12.08 2.39 -2.96
C GLY A 93 13.24 1.42 -3.24
N LYS A 94 13.97 1.09 -2.16
CA LYS A 94 15.09 0.12 -2.20
C LYS A 94 14.59 -1.29 -2.48
N GLU A 95 13.49 -1.67 -1.83
CA GLU A 95 12.81 -2.96 -2.01
C GLU A 95 11.56 -2.83 -2.88
N ILE A 96 11.08 -3.96 -3.40
CA ILE A 96 9.92 -4.01 -4.32
C ILE A 96 8.62 -3.51 -3.68
N ASP A 97 8.48 -3.66 -2.37
CA ASP A 97 7.34 -3.27 -1.55
C ASP A 97 7.47 -1.87 -0.94
N GLN A 98 8.47 -1.09 -1.38
CA GLN A 98 8.77 0.22 -0.82
C GLN A 98 8.68 1.32 -1.87
N VAL A 99 8.31 2.51 -1.40
CA VAL A 99 8.46 3.75 -2.15
C VAL A 99 9.15 4.79 -1.30
N THR A 100 9.99 5.59 -1.93
CA THR A 100 10.52 6.81 -1.32
C THR A 100 9.57 7.95 -1.67
N PHE A 101 9.27 8.82 -0.72
CA PHE A 101 8.45 9.99 -1.02
C PHE A 101 8.94 11.25 -0.33
N TYR A 102 8.52 12.38 -0.90
CA TYR A 102 8.87 13.73 -0.49
C TYR A 102 7.58 14.52 -0.32
N VAL A 103 7.47 15.24 0.80
CA VAL A 103 6.30 16.05 1.12
C VAL A 103 6.54 17.47 0.66
N ASP A 104 5.60 18.05 -0.08
CA ASP A 104 5.66 19.45 -0.56
C ASP A 104 6.99 19.79 -1.29
N ASP A 105 7.50 18.84 -2.08
CA ASP A 105 8.78 18.88 -2.82
C ASP A 105 10.04 19.10 -1.95
N ASP A 106 9.96 18.84 -0.65
CA ASP A 106 11.14 18.86 0.22
C ASP A 106 12.03 17.64 -0.01
N ARG A 107 12.98 17.77 -0.94
CA ARG A 107 13.97 16.74 -1.27
C ARG A 107 15.02 16.50 -0.18
N THR A 108 15.06 17.35 0.86
CA THR A 108 16.05 17.22 1.96
C THR A 108 15.60 16.25 3.05
N HIS A 109 14.31 15.93 3.12
CA HIS A 109 13.72 15.02 4.11
C HIS A 109 12.93 13.89 3.42
N PRO A 110 13.60 12.89 2.81
CA PRO A 110 12.93 11.74 2.22
C PRO A 110 12.30 10.83 3.29
N PHE A 111 11.16 10.26 2.95
CA PHE A 111 10.48 9.25 3.74
C PHE A 111 10.36 7.94 2.96
N THR A 112 10.14 6.83 3.68
CA THR A 112 9.87 5.52 3.07
C THR A 112 8.51 5.02 3.51
N ALA A 113 7.62 4.76 2.55
CA ALA A 113 6.36 4.07 2.78
C ALA A 113 6.49 2.59 2.37
N TYR A 114 5.65 1.76 3.00
CA TYR A 114 5.68 0.31 2.85
C TYR A 114 4.32 -0.18 2.37
N CYS A 115 4.30 -0.99 1.31
CA CYS A 115 3.12 -1.64 0.76
C CYS A 115 3.00 -3.06 1.32
N ASN A 116 2.40 -3.18 2.50
CA ASN A 116 2.32 -4.43 3.24
C ASN A 116 1.37 -5.46 2.59
N TYR A 117 0.31 -5.03 1.92
CA TYR A 117 -0.64 -5.92 1.26
C TYR A 117 -1.40 -5.20 0.14
N THR A 118 -1.73 -5.93 -0.92
CA THR A 118 -2.70 -5.50 -1.92
C THR A 118 -3.25 -6.70 -2.70
N ASP A 119 -4.47 -6.55 -3.21
CA ASP A 119 -5.00 -7.41 -4.27
C ASP A 119 -4.78 -6.83 -5.69
N TYR A 120 -4.11 -5.68 -5.79
CA TYR A 120 -3.91 -4.84 -6.99
C TYR A 120 -5.18 -4.36 -7.69
N GLN A 121 -6.35 -4.62 -7.10
CA GLN A 121 -7.64 -4.41 -7.73
C GLN A 121 -8.52 -3.46 -6.94
N ASN A 122 -8.64 -3.68 -5.63
CA ASN A 122 -9.63 -3.01 -4.81
C ASN A 122 -9.01 -2.37 -3.58
N CYS A 123 -8.00 -2.98 -2.96
CA CYS A 123 -7.47 -2.48 -1.70
C CYS A 123 -5.94 -2.57 -1.56
N ILE A 124 -5.39 -1.66 -0.76
CA ILE A 124 -3.99 -1.63 -0.36
C ILE A 124 -3.90 -1.36 1.15
N VAL A 125 -3.02 -2.06 1.83
CA VAL A 125 -2.62 -1.74 3.21
C VAL A 125 -1.21 -1.19 3.15
N VAL A 126 -1.03 0.03 3.66
CA VAL A 126 0.23 0.75 3.60
C VAL A 126 0.60 1.34 4.96
N ILE A 127 1.89 1.34 5.25
CA ILE A 127 2.47 2.08 6.37
C ILE A 127 3.14 3.33 5.80
N ILE A 128 2.65 4.50 6.21
CA ILE A 128 3.14 5.80 5.73
C ILE A 128 3.60 6.64 6.92
N PRO A 129 4.89 6.99 7.03
CA PRO A 129 5.35 7.97 8.01
C PRO A 129 4.84 9.37 7.65
N TYR A 130 4.04 9.99 8.51
CA TYR A 130 3.56 11.35 8.32
C TYR A 130 3.35 12.02 9.68
N SER A 131 3.54 13.34 9.78
CA SER A 131 3.40 14.10 11.04
C SER A 131 4.10 13.46 12.26
N GLY A 132 5.32 12.94 12.05
CA GLY A 132 6.19 12.44 13.12
C GLY A 132 5.95 11.00 13.59
N HIS A 133 5.06 10.22 12.95
CA HIS A 133 4.87 8.81 13.28
C HIS A 133 4.33 7.98 12.09
N ASN A 134 4.27 6.67 12.27
CA ASN A 134 3.81 5.74 11.23
C ASN A 134 2.29 5.55 11.27
N HIS A 135 1.63 5.78 10.13
CA HIS A 135 0.22 5.48 9.95
C HIS A 135 0.02 4.19 9.17
N CYS A 136 -0.58 3.18 9.82
CA CYS A 136 -1.08 2.00 9.14
C CYS A 136 -2.49 2.30 8.61
N THR A 137 -2.65 2.27 7.29
CA THR A 137 -3.87 2.71 6.59
C THR A 137 -4.31 1.70 5.55
N LEU A 138 -5.63 1.51 5.45
CA LEU A 138 -6.27 0.73 4.40
C LEU A 138 -6.94 1.69 3.43
N TRP A 139 -6.57 1.56 2.17
CA TRP A 139 -7.14 2.33 1.08
C TRP A 139 -7.88 1.44 0.12
N ILE A 140 -8.97 1.97 -0.43
CA ILE A 140 -9.69 1.37 -1.53
C ILE A 140 -9.45 2.14 -2.81
N ARG A 141 -9.49 1.44 -3.95
CA ARG A 141 -9.50 2.08 -5.26
C ARG A 141 -10.78 2.89 -5.39
N GLY A 142 -10.67 4.20 -5.63
CA GLY A 142 -11.83 5.04 -5.92
C GLY A 142 -12.45 4.68 -7.27
N VAL A 143 -13.78 4.69 -7.35
CA VAL A 143 -14.52 4.47 -8.58
C VAL A 143 -14.43 5.72 -9.45
N VAL A 144 -14.16 5.53 -10.75
CA VAL A 144 -14.36 6.59 -11.74
C VAL A 144 -15.86 6.76 -11.89
N GLY A 145 -16.42 7.83 -11.30
CA GLY A 145 -17.74 8.32 -11.66
C GLY A 145 -17.72 8.97 -13.03
#